data_AF-A0A0Q5M212-F1
#
_entry.id   AF-A0A0Q5M212-F1
#
_cell.length_a   1.000
_cell.length_b   1.000
_cell.length_c   1.000
_cell.angle_alpha   90.00
_cell.angle_beta   90.00
_cell.angle_gamma   90.00
#
_symmetry.space_group_name_H-M   'P 1'
#
loop_
_entity.id
_entity.type
_entity.pdbx_description
1 polymer ?
#
loop_
_entity_poly.entity_id
_entity_poly.type
_entity_poly.pdbx_seq_one_letter_code
_entity_poly.pdbx_strand_id
1 'polypeptide(L)'
;MARSVGVDSSQLRAGARTLKRSLADSRVSGVDPRELGGSTACGAFDRFVSYWSAGQTAVTQSLVTLAEGLETAASTYERRDAEDARAVRNGQDQSFGF
;
A
#
# COMPACT_ATOMS: atom_id res chain seq x y z
N MET A 1 5.89 -3.61 -31.63
CA MET A 1 5.72 -4.87 -30.88
C MET A 1 5.64 -4.54 -29.40
N ALA A 2 4.44 -4.58 -28.80
CA ALA A 2 4.27 -4.36 -27.37
C ALA A 2 4.60 -5.68 -26.64
N ARG A 3 5.70 -5.70 -25.89
CA ARG A 3 6.08 -6.82 -25.03
C ARG A 3 5.01 -6.91 -23.94
N SER A 4 4.22 -7.99 -23.90
CA SER A 4 3.23 -8.18 -22.84
C SER A 4 3.99 -8.33 -21.51
N VAL A 5 3.91 -7.31 -20.67
CA VAL A 5 4.39 -7.41 -19.30
C VAL A 5 3.30 -8.15 -18.52
N GLY A 6 3.54 -9.41 -18.21
CA GLY A 6 2.70 -10.14 -17.26
C GLY A 6 2.89 -9.54 -15.88
N VAL A 7 1.84 -8.96 -15.32
CA VAL A 7 1.88 -8.38 -13.97
C VAL A 7 1.29 -9.38 -12.99
N ASP A 8 2.07 -9.75 -11.98
CA ASP A 8 1.61 -10.65 -10.92
C ASP A 8 0.74 -9.88 -9.92
N SER A 9 -0.58 -9.93 -10.12
CA SER A 9 -1.58 -9.30 -9.24
C SER A 9 -1.51 -9.82 -7.80
N SER A 10 -1.03 -11.06 -7.60
CA SER A 10 -0.89 -11.66 -6.28
C SER A 10 0.25 -11.01 -5.49
N GLN A 11 1.35 -10.65 -6.16
CA GLN A 11 2.46 -9.90 -5.56
C GLN A 11 2.05 -8.47 -5.21
N LEU A 12 1.27 -7.81 -6.06
CA LEU A 12 0.74 -6.47 -5.76
C LEU A 12 -0.13 -6.49 -4.49
N ARG A 13 -1.03 -7.46 -4.36
CA ARG A 13 -1.84 -7.63 -3.14
C ARG A 13 -1.02 -8.03 -1.93
N ALA A 14 0.00 -8.87 -2.09
CA ALA A 14 0.91 -9.22 -1.01
C ALA A 14 1.65 -7.97 -0.49
N GLY A 15 2.15 -7.12 -1.39
CA GLY A 15 2.77 -5.84 -1.05
C GLY A 15 1.83 -4.91 -0.28
N ALA A 16 0.60 -4.74 -0.77
CA ALA A 16 -0.42 -3.93 -0.09
C ALA A 16 -0.73 -4.44 1.33
N ARG A 17 -0.87 -5.77 1.50
CA ARG A 17 -1.09 -6.38 2.83
C ARG A 17 0.09 -6.18 3.78
N THR A 18 1.31 -6.30 3.28
CA THR A 18 2.53 -6.05 4.07
C THR A 18 2.56 -4.61 4.55
N LEU A 19 2.31 -3.64 3.68
CA LEU A 19 2.24 -2.22 4.04
C LEU A 19 1.16 -1.96 5.10
N LYS A 20 -0.06 -2.47 4.89
CA LYS A 20 -1.17 -2.32 5.85
C LYS A 20 -0.84 -2.93 7.22
N ARG A 21 -0.17 -4.09 7.26
CA ARG A 21 0.26 -4.74 8.51
C ARG A 21 1.32 -3.92 9.23
N SER A 22 2.36 -3.47 8.51
CA SER A 22 3.40 -2.63 9.09
C SER A 22 2.87 -1.31 9.66
N LEU A 23 1.82 -0.76 9.04
CA LEU A 23 1.12 0.42 9.56
C LEU A 23 0.29 0.11 10.80
N ALA A 24 -0.37 -1.04 10.88
CA ALA A 24 -1.12 -1.47 12.07
C ALA A 24 -0.21 -1.72 13.28
N ASP A 25 1.01 -2.18 13.05
CA ASP A 25 2.01 -2.41 14.10
C ASP A 25 2.79 -1.14 14.51
N SER A 26 2.60 -0.02 13.79
CA SER A 26 3.24 1.27 14.08
C SER A 26 2.61 1.91 15.32
N ARG A 27 3.06 1.51 16.51
CA ARG A 27 2.69 2.16 17.77
C ARG A 27 3.49 3.46 17.91
N VAL A 28 2.79 4.54 18.26
CA VAL A 28 3.44 5.76 18.76
C VAL A 28 4.25 5.37 20.00
N SER A 29 5.54 5.69 20.01
CA SER A 29 6.40 5.42 21.15
C SER A 29 5.85 6.17 22.37
N GLY A 30 5.34 5.42 23.34
CA GLY A 30 4.65 5.95 24.52
C GLY A 30 5.60 6.35 25.64
N VAL A 31 6.66 7.09 25.32
CA VAL A 31 7.54 7.65 26.36
C VAL A 31 6.75 8.73 27.10
N ASP A 32 6.53 8.55 28.41
CA ASP A 32 5.94 9.58 29.26
C ASP A 32 7.00 10.68 29.47
N PRO A 33 6.74 11.93 29.04
CA PRO A 33 7.68 13.05 29.24
C PRO A 33 8.11 13.21 30.71
N ARG A 34 7.27 12.80 31.67
CA ARG A 34 7.54 12.91 33.11
C ARG A 34 8.69 12.04 33.58
N GLU A 35 9.03 11.00 32.82
CA GLU A 35 10.16 10.10 33.13
C GLU A 35 11.52 10.68 32.73
N LEU A 36 11.55 11.80 31.99
CA LEU A 36 12.77 12.41 31.47
C LEU A 36 13.56 13.24 32.51
N GLY A 37 13.07 13.32 33.75
CA GLY A 37 13.85 13.79 34.91
C GLY A 37 14.13 15.29 34.99
N GLY A 38 13.67 16.13 34.05
CA GLY A 38 13.88 17.58 34.12
C GLY A 38 13.01 18.40 33.17
N SER A 39 12.64 19.62 33.57
CA SER A 39 11.74 20.51 32.80
C SER A 39 12.28 20.86 31.40
N THR A 40 13.59 21.04 31.26
CA THR A 40 14.24 21.25 29.96
C THR A 40 14.14 20.02 29.06
N ALA A 41 14.25 18.81 29.63
CA ALA A 41 14.12 17.57 28.87
C ALA A 41 12.67 17.34 28.41
N CYS A 42 11.67 17.64 29.26
CA CYS A 42 10.27 17.61 28.88
C CYS A 42 9.97 18.59 27.73
N GLY A 43 10.44 19.84 27.83
CA GLY A 43 10.20 20.85 26.79
C GLY A 43 10.89 20.52 25.45
N ALA A 44 12.08 19.89 25.49
CA ALA A 44 12.75 19.40 24.28
C ALA A 44 12.00 18.20 23.66
N PHE A 45 11.51 17.28 24.49
CA PHE A 45 10.72 16.14 24.07
C PHE A 45 9.39 16.55 23.44
N ASP A 46 8.65 17.49 24.04
CA ASP A 46 7.37 17.98 23.48
C ASP A 46 7.54 18.60 22.09
N ARG A 47 8.63 19.36 21.90
CA ARG A 47 8.99 19.93 20.58
C ARG A 47 9.34 18.83 19.59
N PHE A 48 10.13 17.85 20.01
CA PHE A 48 10.48 16.71 19.18
C PHE A 48 9.23 15.91 18.78
N VAL A 49 8.36 15.56 19.72
CA VAL A 49 7.12 14.82 19.46
C VAL A 49 6.20 15.60 18.54
N SER A 50 6.06 16.91 18.71
CA SER A 50 5.26 17.74 17.81
C SER A 50 5.80 17.74 16.38
N TYR A 51 7.12 17.84 16.19
CA TYR A 51 7.75 17.75 14.88
C TYR A 51 7.65 16.33 14.28
N TRP A 52 8.00 15.32 15.08
CA TRP A 52 8.06 13.93 14.68
C TRP A 52 6.69 13.35 14.34
N SER A 53 5.65 13.69 15.13
CA SER A 53 4.27 13.22 14.89
C SER A 53 3.75 13.69 13.53
N ALA A 54 3.97 14.96 13.17
CA ALA A 54 3.59 15.47 11.86
C ALA A 54 4.31 14.74 10.72
N GLY A 55 5.62 14.51 10.85
CA GLY A 55 6.40 13.73 9.90
C GLY A 55 5.92 12.28 9.78
N GLN A 56 5.65 11.64 10.92
CA GLN A 56 5.13 10.27 11.00
C GLN A 56 3.76 10.15 10.35
N THR A 57 2.88 11.14 10.53
CA THR A 57 1.57 11.19 9.85
C THR A 57 1.74 11.28 8.33
N ALA A 58 2.61 12.14 7.82
CA ALA A 58 2.84 12.28 6.37
C ALA A 58 3.39 10.99 5.74
N VAL A 59 4.35 10.34 6.39
CA VAL A 59 4.88 9.05 5.95
C VAL A 59 3.78 7.98 5.98
N THR A 60 3.01 7.92 7.07
CA THR A 60 1.90 6.97 7.21
C THR A 60 0.87 7.14 6.10
N GLN A 61 0.45 8.37 5.81
CA GLN A 61 -0.49 8.66 4.72
C GLN A 61 0.06 8.22 3.36
N SER A 62 1.34 8.51 3.08
CA SER A 62 2.00 8.10 1.83
C SER A 62 2.00 6.58 1.66
N LEU A 63 2.26 5.83 2.74
CA LEU A 63 2.24 4.37 2.73
C LEU A 63 0.82 3.80 2.55
N VAL A 64 -0.21 4.44 3.13
CA VAL A 64 -1.62 4.09 2.91
C VAL A 64 -1.98 4.27 1.44
N THR A 65 -1.69 5.43 0.86
CA THR A 65 -1.96 5.71 -0.56
C THR A 65 -1.24 4.73 -1.48
N LEU A 66 0.00 4.36 -1.15
CA LEU A 66 0.73 3.35 -1.91
C LEU A 66 0.04 1.97 -1.83
N ALA A 67 -0.40 1.54 -0.65
CA ALA A 67 -1.10 0.28 -0.48
C ALA A 67 -2.42 0.23 -1.29
N GLU A 68 -3.19 1.32 -1.28
CA GLU A 68 -4.42 1.47 -2.07
C GLU A 68 -4.13 1.45 -3.59
N GLY A 69 -3.05 2.12 -4.01
CA GLY A 69 -2.58 2.11 -5.40
C GLY A 69 -2.23 0.70 -5.89
N LEU A 70 -1.56 -0.09 -5.06
CA LEU A 70 -1.23 -1.49 -5.36
C LEU A 70 -2.48 -2.36 -5.50
N GLU A 71 -3.49 -2.18 -4.65
CA GLU A 71 -4.77 -2.92 -4.74
C GLU A 71 -5.56 -2.54 -5.99
N THR A 72 -5.57 -1.26 -6.34
CA THR A 72 -6.22 -0.73 -7.53
C THR A 72 -5.55 -1.26 -8.80
N ALA A 73 -4.22 -1.26 -8.82
CA ALA A 73 -3.44 -1.84 -9.92
C ALA A 73 -3.73 -3.33 -10.09
N ALA A 74 -3.70 -4.12 -9.00
CA ALA A 74 -4.01 -5.55 -9.03
C ALA A 74 -5.40 -5.82 -9.62
N SER A 75 -6.40 -5.07 -9.17
CA SER A 75 -7.79 -5.22 -9.63
C SER A 75 -7.95 -4.83 -11.10
N THR A 76 -7.19 -3.82 -11.56
CA THR A 76 -7.20 -3.38 -12.96
C THR A 76 -6.61 -4.44 -13.88
N TYR A 77 -5.48 -5.03 -13.50
CA TYR A 77 -4.85 -6.11 -14.28
C TYR A 77 -5.73 -7.36 -14.33
N GLU A 78 -6.34 -7.77 -13.23
CA GLU A 78 -7.24 -8.93 -13.23
C GLU A 78 -8.49 -8.72 -14.09
N ARG A 79 -9.05 -7.52 -14.08
CA ARG A 79 -10.18 -7.19 -14.95
C ARG A 79 -9.77 -7.28 -16.41
N ARG A 80 -8.61 -6.73 -16.78
CA ARG A 80 -8.07 -6.81 -18.13
C ARG A 80 -7.82 -8.26 -18.55
N ASP A 81 -7.20 -9.06 -17.70
CA ASP A 81 -6.93 -10.48 -17.99
C ASP A 81 -8.22 -11.28 -18.16
N ALA A 82 -9.27 -10.96 -17.38
CA ALA A 82 -10.59 -11.56 -17.53
C ALA A 82 -11.31 -11.14 -18.83
N GLU A 83 -11.16 -9.89 -19.24
CA GLU A 83 -11.68 -9.37 -20.52
C GLU A 83 -10.96 -10.03 -21.72
N ASP A 84 -9.64 -10.11 -21.67
CA ASP A 84 -8.82 -10.77 -22.69
C ASP A 84 -9.17 -12.27 -22.79
N ALA A 85 -9.33 -12.97 -21.66
CA ALA A 85 -9.74 -14.38 -21.64
C ALA A 85 -11.15 -14.61 -22.24
N ARG A 86 -12.10 -13.69 -22.01
CA ARG A 86 -13.44 -13.75 -22.60
C ARG A 86 -13.40 -13.51 -24.10
N ALA A 87 -12.62 -12.54 -24.57
CA ALA A 87 -12.45 -12.25 -25.99
C ALA A 87 -11.85 -13.45 -26.75
N VAL A 88 -10.84 -14.10 -26.18
CA VAL A 88 -10.25 -15.33 -26.76
C VAL A 88 -11.26 -16.47 -26.82
N ARG A 89 -12.02 -16.71 -25.75
CA ARG A 89 -13.06 -17.77 -25.71
C ARG A 89 -14.13 -17.56 -26.78
N ASN A 90 -14.65 -16.33 -26.90
CA ASN A 90 -15.69 -16.00 -27.88
C ASN A 90 -15.15 -16.05 -29.33
N GLY A 91 -13.87 -15.73 -29.54
CA GLY A 91 -13.22 -15.86 -30.85
C GLY A 91 -12.96 -17.31 -31.27
N GLN A 92 -12.69 -18.21 -30.30
CA GLN A 92 -12.55 -19.64 -30.57
C GLN A 92 -13.89 -20.28 -30.93
N ASP A 93 -14.98 -19.95 -30.23
CA ASP A 93 -16.33 -20.47 -30.54
C ASP A 93 -16.84 -20.08 -31.94
N GLN A 94 -16.41 -18.95 -32.50
CA GLN A 94 -16.74 -18.56 -33.88
C GLN A 94 -15.89 -19.27 -34.95
N SER A 95 -14.72 -19.81 -34.59
CA SER A 95 -13.80 -20.45 -35.54
C SER A 95 -14.15 -21.91 -35.85
N PHE A 96 -14.95 -22.58 -35.02
CA PHE A 96 -15.36 -23.98 -35.18
C PHE A 96 -16.80 -24.16 -35.72
N GLY A 97 -17.43 -23.08 -36.18
CA GLY A 97 -18.80 -23.06 -36.70
C GLY A 97 -18.91 -22.95 -38.23
N PHE A 98 -17.98 -23.56 -38.98
CA PHE A 98 -18.06 -23.71 -40.45
C PHE A 98 -17.95 -25.18 -40.85
#